data_AF-A0A8D0G1K9-F1
#
_entry.id   AF-A0A8D0G1K9-F1
#
_cell.length_a   1.000
_cell.length_b   1.000
_cell.length_c   1.000
_cell.angle_alpha   90.00
_cell.angle_beta   90.00
_cell.angle_gamma   90.00
#
_symmetry.space_group_name_H-M   'P 1'
#
loop_
_entity.id
_entity.type
_entity.pdbx_description
1 polymer ?
#
loop_
_entity_poly.entity_id
_entity_poly.type
_entity_poly.pdbx_seq_one_letter_code
_entity_poly.pdbx_strand_id
1 'polypeptide(L)'
;MLKQWKAAWKWNPRWENATIEGLMRGLTDIHVENRVQAIITCATAVLERPRRDVEDNAFEKASTIQDVPEELQPLLMDTLKDLNAHVRMAAAVCHYAIGMQNDEAQAIMKKALACGNAADSWAAAQCLAMESIASIEVVKRILSQMFAKKDDATEKQACLLLMKLSEQTGLVHSLLASELNSCQWKDRILACRALSCIHGCVSQDLKNKLAQLMWTDWNSEVRQAAAQALGRLNRVALLSTNSCIFPFQVLKCLLKVMQTDPHWKIKAFAIRALGQIGQVSPQIKDLLLWAIHYEEKPDVRREACHSIVTLQLQDESVRAALLERLILEPNEMNLLLLLSQKDLVIQKLLKLEEITERMWQEASRIYRAKEESSDRRDLMDVLITVLEFTFSGNPCG
;
A
#
# COMPACT_ATOMS: atom_id res chain seq x y z
N MET A 1 -11.65 12.59 -7.11
CA MET A 1 -12.34 13.09 -8.31
C MET A 1 -12.14 14.59 -8.58
N LEU A 2 -12.82 15.51 -7.87
CA LEU A 2 -12.84 16.95 -8.22
C LEU A 2 -11.44 17.58 -8.36
N LYS A 3 -10.53 17.35 -7.39
CA LYS A 3 -9.15 17.88 -7.43
C LYS A 3 -8.40 17.51 -8.72
N GLN A 4 -8.53 16.27 -9.18
CA GLN A 4 -7.84 15.79 -10.39
C GLN A 4 -8.44 16.39 -11.66
N TRP A 5 -9.77 16.51 -11.71
CA TRP A 5 -10.46 17.10 -12.85
C TRP A 5 -10.15 18.61 -12.97
N LYS A 6 -10.21 19.37 -11.85
CA LYS A 6 -9.79 20.78 -11.80
C LYS A 6 -8.37 20.97 -12.31
N ALA A 7 -7.43 20.14 -11.84
CA ALA A 7 -6.03 20.23 -12.25
C ALA A 7 -5.83 19.96 -13.76
N ALA A 8 -6.57 19.01 -14.34
CA ALA A 8 -6.48 18.71 -15.78
C ALA A 8 -6.91 19.89 -16.65
N TRP A 9 -7.89 20.66 -16.19
CA TRP A 9 -8.41 21.85 -16.87
C TRP A 9 -7.79 23.16 -16.37
N LYS A 10 -6.82 23.11 -15.45
CA LYS A 10 -6.13 24.27 -14.85
C LYS A 10 -7.05 25.26 -14.13
N TRP A 11 -8.14 24.78 -13.54
CA TRP A 11 -9.05 25.60 -12.72
C TRP A 11 -8.50 25.79 -11.30
N ASN A 12 -8.52 27.04 -10.82
CA ASN A 12 -8.13 27.38 -9.44
C ASN A 12 -9.18 28.30 -8.79
N PRO A 13 -10.32 27.75 -8.33
CA PRO A 13 -11.39 28.53 -7.71
C PRO A 13 -10.97 29.12 -6.37
N ARG A 14 -11.25 30.41 -6.17
CA ARG A 14 -11.12 31.10 -4.88
C ARG A 14 -12.49 31.12 -4.19
N TRP A 15 -12.81 30.03 -3.51
CA TRP A 15 -14.11 29.88 -2.87
C TRP A 15 -14.25 30.70 -1.59
N GLU A 16 -13.14 31.08 -0.93
CA GLU A 16 -13.17 31.80 0.34
C GLU A 16 -13.78 33.21 0.21
N ASN A 17 -13.65 33.82 -0.97
CA ASN A 17 -14.12 35.18 -1.25
C ASN A 17 -15.41 35.21 -2.08
N ALA A 18 -16.02 34.05 -2.33
CA ALA A 18 -17.20 33.96 -3.19
C ALA A 18 -18.47 34.39 -2.44
N THR A 19 -19.23 35.31 -3.03
CA THR A 19 -20.57 35.70 -2.53
C THR A 19 -21.66 34.94 -3.27
N ILE A 20 -22.81 34.72 -2.62
CA ILE A 20 -23.97 34.03 -3.23
C ILE A 20 -24.40 34.79 -4.50
N GLU A 21 -24.55 36.11 -4.43
CA GLU A 21 -24.90 36.93 -5.60
C GLU A 21 -23.87 36.83 -6.73
N GLY A 22 -22.58 36.80 -6.39
CA GLY A 22 -21.51 36.66 -7.38
C GLY A 22 -21.56 35.31 -8.08
N LEU A 23 -21.85 34.24 -7.33
CA LEU A 23 -22.06 32.91 -7.88
C LEU A 23 -23.31 32.84 -8.75
N MET A 24 -24.44 33.44 -8.35
CA MET A 24 -25.66 33.49 -9.16
C MET A 24 -25.44 34.19 -10.51
N ARG A 25 -24.72 35.33 -10.50
CA ARG A 25 -24.34 36.04 -11.73
C ARG A 25 -23.40 35.18 -12.58
N GLY A 26 -22.41 34.54 -11.95
CA GLY A 26 -21.47 33.66 -12.63
C GLY A 26 -22.15 32.45 -13.29
N LEU A 27 -23.12 31.83 -12.62
CA LEU A 27 -23.88 30.67 -13.14
C LEU A 27 -24.73 31.00 -14.37
N THR A 28 -25.19 32.25 -14.49
CA THR A 28 -26.03 32.71 -15.60
C THR A 28 -25.28 33.58 -16.61
N ASP A 29 -23.94 33.65 -16.50
CA ASP A 29 -23.09 34.50 -17.34
C ASP A 29 -23.06 34.02 -18.80
N ILE A 30 -22.91 34.96 -19.74
CA ILE A 30 -22.80 34.66 -21.17
C ILE A 30 -21.55 33.82 -21.50
N HIS A 31 -20.47 34.03 -20.76
CA HIS A 31 -19.20 33.35 -20.96
C HIS A 31 -19.17 31.99 -20.26
N VAL A 32 -18.86 30.96 -21.05
CA VAL A 32 -18.75 29.56 -20.61
C VAL A 32 -17.78 29.40 -19.43
N GLU A 33 -16.65 30.10 -19.48
CA GLU A 33 -15.61 30.04 -18.45
C GLU A 33 -16.12 30.55 -17.10
N ASN A 34 -16.90 31.63 -17.09
CA ASN A 34 -17.48 32.19 -15.87
C ASN A 34 -18.50 31.22 -15.25
N ARG A 35 -19.33 30.58 -16.08
CA ARG A 35 -20.28 29.55 -15.62
C ARG A 35 -19.56 28.36 -14.98
N VAL A 36 -18.55 27.83 -15.68
CA VAL A 36 -17.74 26.70 -15.17
C VAL A 36 -17.02 27.08 -13.88
N GLN A 37 -16.42 28.27 -13.83
CA GLN A 37 -15.73 28.78 -12.65
C GLN A 37 -16.69 28.88 -11.46
N ALA A 38 -17.90 29.41 -11.64
CA ALA A 38 -18.91 29.49 -10.59
C ALA A 38 -19.31 28.09 -10.08
N ILE A 39 -19.60 27.15 -10.99
CA ILE A 39 -19.95 25.76 -10.65
C ILE A 39 -18.83 25.09 -9.81
N ILE A 40 -17.59 25.18 -10.27
CA ILE A 40 -16.44 24.55 -9.60
C ILE A 40 -16.18 25.20 -8.23
N THR A 41 -16.45 26.50 -8.12
CA THR A 41 -16.32 27.25 -6.86
C THR A 41 -17.33 26.73 -5.84
N CYS A 42 -18.59 26.51 -6.25
CA CYS A 42 -19.59 25.84 -5.39
C CYS A 42 -19.11 24.46 -4.94
N ALA A 43 -18.68 23.60 -5.87
CA ALA A 43 -18.21 22.26 -5.54
C ALA A 43 -17.00 22.26 -4.58
N THR A 44 -16.10 23.22 -4.74
CA THR A 44 -14.90 23.33 -3.90
C THR A 44 -15.24 23.84 -2.51
N ALA A 45 -16.14 24.83 -2.40
CA ALA A 45 -16.63 25.33 -1.13
C ALA A 45 -17.22 24.20 -0.26
N VAL A 46 -18.03 23.31 -0.85
CA VAL A 46 -18.63 22.18 -0.13
C VAL A 46 -17.58 21.23 0.43
N LEU A 47 -16.53 20.93 -0.35
CA LEU A 47 -15.53 19.94 0.03
C LEU A 47 -14.42 20.48 0.96
N GLU A 48 -14.13 21.77 0.90
CA GLU A 48 -12.98 22.38 1.59
C GLU A 48 -13.39 23.26 2.78
N ARG A 49 -14.68 23.56 2.96
CA ARG A 49 -15.16 24.33 4.12
C ARG A 49 -14.96 23.53 5.41
N PRO A 50 -14.30 24.11 6.44
CA PRO A 50 -14.16 23.45 7.74
C PRO A 50 -15.55 23.19 8.34
N ARG A 51 -15.88 21.92 8.56
CA ARG A 51 -17.01 21.55 9.41
C ARG A 51 -16.54 21.77 10.84
N ARG A 52 -17.24 22.58 11.63
CA ARG A 52 -16.90 22.74 13.05
C ARG A 52 -17.10 21.38 13.71
N ASP A 53 -16.01 20.75 14.14
CA ASP A 53 -16.08 19.62 15.04
C ASP A 53 -16.79 20.11 16.31
N VAL A 54 -17.96 19.53 16.58
CA VAL A 54 -18.70 19.79 17.83
C VAL A 54 -18.01 19.00 18.92
N GLU A 55 -16.88 19.50 19.40
CA GLU A 55 -16.40 19.19 20.75
C GLU A 55 -16.80 20.36 21.65
N ASP A 56 -17.63 20.03 22.64
CA ASP A 56 -17.99 20.82 23.83
C ASP A 56 -18.68 22.19 23.62
N ASN A 57 -20.02 22.17 23.58
CA ASN A 57 -20.84 22.65 24.71
C ASN A 57 -22.35 22.70 24.39
N ALA A 58 -23.10 22.57 25.47
CA ALA A 58 -24.54 22.45 25.60
C ALA A 58 -25.39 23.50 24.86
N PHE A 59 -26.56 23.03 24.37
CA PHE A 59 -27.79 23.80 24.18
C PHE A 59 -27.72 25.04 23.27
N GLU A 60 -27.47 24.82 21.98
CA GLU A 60 -28.16 25.57 20.92
C GLU A 60 -28.30 24.64 19.71
N LYS A 61 -29.51 24.53 19.16
CA LYS A 61 -29.79 23.71 17.97
C LYS A 61 -28.77 24.05 16.89
N ALA A 62 -27.81 23.14 16.67
CA ALA A 62 -26.91 23.19 15.55
C ALA A 62 -27.78 23.19 14.28
N SER A 63 -28.00 24.38 13.72
CA SER A 63 -28.59 24.51 12.40
C SER A 63 -27.68 23.72 11.46
N THR A 64 -28.22 22.66 10.89
CA THR A 64 -27.56 21.83 9.89
C THR A 64 -27.08 22.78 8.80
N ILE A 65 -25.77 23.06 8.75
CA ILE A 65 -25.23 23.94 7.72
C ILE A 65 -25.54 23.26 6.40
N GLN A 66 -26.46 23.83 5.63
CA GLN A 66 -26.83 23.32 4.33
C GLN A 66 -25.60 23.39 3.43
N ASP A 67 -25.21 22.25 2.84
CA ASP A 67 -23.97 22.15 2.05
C ASP A 67 -23.98 23.15 0.88
N VAL A 68 -25.13 23.37 0.24
CA VAL A 68 -25.32 24.39 -0.82
C VAL A 68 -26.52 25.28 -0.50
N PRO A 69 -26.37 26.63 -0.53
CA PRO A 69 -27.47 27.58 -0.35
C PRO A 69 -28.67 27.28 -1.26
N GLU A 70 -29.89 27.40 -0.73
CA GLU A 70 -31.14 27.10 -1.45
C GLU A 70 -31.26 27.88 -2.77
N GLU A 71 -30.74 29.10 -2.80
CA GLU A 71 -30.80 29.99 -3.96
C GLU A 71 -29.95 29.50 -5.13
N LEU A 72 -28.88 28.74 -4.86
CA LEU A 72 -27.96 28.24 -5.89
C LEU A 72 -28.40 26.88 -6.45
N GLN A 73 -29.19 26.11 -5.71
CA GLN A 73 -29.64 24.78 -6.15
C GLN A 73 -30.38 24.77 -7.49
N PRO A 74 -31.40 25.63 -7.74
CA PRO A 74 -32.10 25.62 -9.02
C PRO A 74 -31.18 26.02 -10.18
N LEU A 75 -30.31 27.00 -9.96
CA LEU A 75 -29.35 27.44 -10.97
C LEU A 75 -28.32 26.34 -11.31
N LEU A 76 -27.84 25.60 -10.31
CA LEU A 76 -26.95 24.46 -10.55
C LEU A 76 -27.66 23.35 -11.34
N MET A 77 -28.92 23.05 -11.02
CA MET A 77 -29.73 22.10 -11.78
C MET A 77 -29.91 22.54 -13.24
N ASP A 78 -30.14 23.83 -13.49
CA ASP A 78 -30.27 24.37 -14.85
C ASP A 78 -28.97 24.20 -15.67
N THR A 79 -27.80 24.30 -15.04
CA THR A 79 -26.51 24.11 -15.73
C THR A 79 -26.28 22.69 -16.26
N LEU A 80 -27.00 21.67 -15.76
CA LEU A 80 -26.98 20.32 -16.35
C LEU A 80 -27.59 20.29 -17.77
N LYS A 81 -28.45 21.26 -18.09
CA LYS A 81 -29.11 21.39 -19.39
C LYS A 81 -28.47 22.48 -20.27
N ASP A 82 -27.30 22.99 -19.89
CA ASP A 82 -26.58 24.01 -20.65
C ASP A 82 -26.26 23.56 -22.09
N LEU A 83 -26.27 24.51 -23.02
CA LEU A 83 -25.94 24.28 -24.43
C LEU A 83 -24.49 23.78 -24.59
N ASN A 84 -23.58 24.21 -23.73
CA ASN A 84 -22.17 23.88 -23.78
C ASN A 84 -21.87 22.57 -23.03
N ALA A 85 -21.18 21.64 -23.70
CA ALA A 85 -20.82 20.35 -23.11
C ALA A 85 -19.87 20.44 -21.90
N HIS A 86 -18.98 21.44 -21.87
CA HIS A 86 -18.03 21.63 -20.77
C HIS A 86 -18.74 22.12 -19.50
N VAL A 87 -19.73 23.02 -19.65
CA VAL A 87 -20.59 23.47 -18.53
C VAL A 87 -21.38 22.29 -17.96
N ARG A 88 -22.02 21.51 -18.82
CA ARG A 88 -22.74 20.30 -18.39
C ARG A 88 -21.85 19.30 -17.65
N MET A 89 -20.61 19.11 -18.12
CA MET A 89 -19.65 18.23 -17.45
C MET A 89 -19.24 18.78 -16.08
N ALA A 90 -18.95 20.08 -15.99
CA ALA A 90 -18.63 20.74 -14.71
C ALA A 90 -19.80 20.64 -13.72
N ALA A 91 -21.02 20.86 -14.21
CA ALA A 91 -22.26 20.73 -13.43
C ALA A 91 -22.40 19.32 -12.90
N ALA A 92 -22.32 18.30 -13.76
CA ALA A 92 -22.42 16.91 -13.33
C ALA A 92 -21.32 16.55 -12.30
N VAL A 93 -20.07 16.97 -12.49
CA VAL A 93 -18.99 16.80 -11.50
C VAL A 93 -19.32 17.46 -10.16
N CYS A 94 -19.92 18.65 -10.20
CA CYS A 94 -20.38 19.38 -9.02
C CYS A 94 -21.47 18.61 -8.26
N HIS A 95 -22.50 18.10 -8.96
CA HIS A 95 -23.57 17.29 -8.36
C HIS A 95 -23.03 16.07 -7.60
N TYR A 96 -22.09 15.33 -8.20
CA TYR A 96 -21.44 14.21 -7.53
C TYR A 96 -20.53 14.63 -6.36
N ALA A 97 -19.91 15.80 -6.42
CA ALA A 97 -19.10 16.32 -5.33
C ALA A 97 -19.95 16.77 -4.13
N ILE A 98 -21.13 17.32 -4.38
CA ILE A 98 -22.09 17.74 -3.35
C ILE A 98 -22.86 16.53 -2.78
N GLY A 99 -22.91 15.41 -3.50
CA GLY A 99 -23.69 14.23 -3.10
C GLY A 99 -25.16 14.32 -3.50
N MET A 100 -25.52 15.18 -4.44
CA MET A 100 -26.86 15.27 -5.00
C MET A 100 -27.04 14.21 -6.08
N GLN A 101 -27.87 13.20 -5.81
CA GLN A 101 -28.24 12.21 -6.82
C GLN A 101 -29.16 12.86 -7.87
N ASN A 102 -28.78 12.73 -9.14
CA ASN A 102 -29.52 13.31 -10.25
C ASN A 102 -29.32 12.47 -11.53
N ASP A 103 -30.43 12.11 -12.18
CA ASP A 103 -30.44 11.25 -13.36
C ASP A 103 -29.82 11.92 -14.59
N GLU A 104 -30.02 13.22 -14.79
CA GLU A 104 -29.36 13.98 -15.86
C GLU A 104 -27.84 14.04 -15.67
N ALA A 105 -27.36 14.26 -14.44
CA ALA A 105 -25.95 14.21 -14.11
C ALA A 105 -25.36 12.83 -14.40
N GLN A 106 -26.07 11.76 -14.03
CA GLN A 106 -25.66 10.39 -14.36
C GLN A 106 -25.63 10.14 -15.88
N ALA A 107 -26.60 10.65 -16.64
CA ALA A 107 -26.62 10.54 -18.09
C ALA A 107 -25.44 11.26 -18.74
N ILE A 108 -25.07 12.45 -18.24
CA ILE A 108 -23.87 13.17 -18.65
C ILE A 108 -22.61 12.35 -18.36
N MET A 109 -22.50 11.73 -17.18
CA MET A 109 -21.36 10.87 -16.83
C MET A 109 -21.27 9.64 -17.75
N LYS A 110 -22.38 8.96 -18.03
CA LYS A 110 -22.41 7.83 -18.99
C LYS A 110 -21.96 8.26 -20.38
N LYS A 111 -22.39 9.43 -20.85
CA LYS A 111 -21.95 9.99 -22.13
C LYS A 111 -20.45 10.35 -22.12
N ALA A 112 -19.97 11.01 -21.07
CA ALA A 112 -18.57 11.38 -20.90
C ALA A 112 -17.65 10.16 -20.80
N LEU A 113 -18.12 9.05 -20.25
CA LEU A 113 -17.39 7.79 -20.24
C LEU A 113 -17.19 7.21 -21.65
N ALA A 114 -18.20 7.32 -22.52
CA ALA A 114 -18.17 6.77 -23.87
C ALA A 114 -17.38 7.64 -24.87
N CYS A 115 -17.53 8.98 -24.79
CA CYS A 115 -16.98 9.90 -25.80
C CYS A 115 -16.19 11.09 -25.23
N GLY A 116 -15.94 11.13 -23.93
CA GLY A 116 -15.17 12.21 -23.30
C GLY A 116 -13.67 12.08 -23.52
N ASN A 117 -12.95 13.17 -23.29
CA ASN A 117 -11.47 13.14 -23.25
C ASN A 117 -10.97 12.35 -22.02
N ALA A 118 -9.64 12.22 -21.87
CA ALA A 118 -9.04 11.45 -20.78
C ALA A 118 -9.45 11.95 -19.38
N ALA A 119 -9.60 13.26 -19.18
CA ALA A 119 -9.99 13.85 -17.89
C ALA A 119 -11.48 13.61 -17.59
N ASP A 120 -12.34 13.84 -18.59
CA ASP A 120 -13.78 13.71 -18.44
C ASP A 120 -14.21 12.26 -18.26
N SER A 121 -13.67 11.35 -19.07
CA SER A 121 -13.93 9.90 -18.94
C SER A 121 -13.44 9.34 -17.60
N TRP A 122 -12.33 9.88 -17.05
CA TRP A 122 -11.84 9.49 -15.73
C TRP A 122 -12.72 10.01 -14.60
N ALA A 123 -13.16 11.27 -14.69
CA ALA A 123 -14.11 11.82 -13.72
C ALA A 123 -15.42 11.05 -13.74
N ALA A 124 -15.94 10.73 -14.94
CA ALA A 124 -17.13 9.92 -15.12
C ALA A 124 -17.02 8.53 -14.49
N ALA A 125 -15.92 7.81 -14.74
CA ALA A 125 -15.71 6.50 -14.13
C ALA A 125 -15.68 6.55 -12.59
N GLN A 126 -15.03 7.59 -12.02
CA GLN A 126 -15.02 7.80 -10.57
C GLN A 126 -16.43 8.08 -10.03
N CYS A 127 -17.18 8.96 -10.67
CA CYS A 127 -18.55 9.33 -10.28
C CYS A 127 -19.49 8.11 -10.28
N LEU A 128 -19.55 7.38 -11.40
CA LEU A 128 -20.40 6.20 -11.54
C LEU A 128 -20.01 5.09 -10.55
N ALA A 129 -18.71 4.91 -10.27
CA ALA A 129 -18.25 3.95 -9.28
C ALA A 129 -18.60 4.36 -7.84
N MET A 130 -18.58 5.65 -7.52
CA MET A 130 -19.05 6.15 -6.22
C MET A 130 -20.55 5.88 -6.03
N GLU A 131 -21.35 5.95 -7.08
CA GLU A 131 -22.77 5.57 -7.13
C GLU A 131 -23.03 4.06 -7.16
N SER A 132 -21.99 3.21 -7.10
CA SER A 132 -22.14 1.74 -7.12
C SER A 132 -22.60 1.16 -8.47
N ILE A 133 -22.43 1.92 -9.55
CA ILE A 133 -22.81 1.48 -10.91
C ILE A 133 -21.64 0.72 -11.53
N ALA A 134 -21.68 -0.60 -11.39
CA ALA A 134 -20.73 -1.49 -12.04
C ALA A 134 -21.15 -1.78 -13.48
N SER A 135 -20.46 -1.18 -14.44
CA SER A 135 -20.56 -1.51 -15.87
C SER A 135 -19.20 -1.91 -16.43
N ILE A 136 -19.19 -2.60 -17.56
CA ILE A 136 -17.96 -3.06 -18.22
C ILE A 136 -17.07 -1.86 -18.56
N GLU A 137 -17.67 -0.79 -19.06
CA GLU A 137 -17.02 0.45 -19.46
C GLU A 137 -16.37 1.16 -18.25
N VAL A 138 -17.07 1.21 -17.10
CA VAL A 138 -16.54 1.81 -15.87
C VAL A 138 -15.32 1.02 -15.39
N VAL A 139 -15.44 -0.31 -15.27
CA VAL A 139 -14.34 -1.15 -14.78
C VAL A 139 -13.14 -1.08 -15.72
N LYS A 140 -13.34 -1.20 -17.04
CA LYS A 140 -12.26 -1.08 -18.02
C LYS A 140 -11.59 0.29 -17.99
N ARG A 141 -12.35 1.37 -17.82
CA ARG A 141 -11.79 2.72 -17.71
C ARG A 141 -10.98 2.91 -16.43
N ILE A 142 -11.38 2.29 -15.32
CA ILE A 142 -10.60 2.30 -14.07
C ILE A 142 -9.30 1.51 -14.24
N LEU A 143 -9.36 0.31 -14.84
CA LEU A 143 -8.18 -0.50 -15.12
C LEU A 143 -7.20 0.23 -16.05
N SER A 144 -7.67 0.87 -17.12
CA SER A 144 -6.79 1.63 -18.02
C SER A 144 -6.12 2.81 -17.33
N GLN A 145 -6.80 3.44 -16.36
CA GLN A 145 -6.23 4.54 -15.56
C GLN A 145 -5.06 4.06 -14.69
N MET A 146 -5.15 2.87 -14.09
CA MET A 146 -4.07 2.28 -13.29
C MET A 146 -2.80 2.04 -14.10
N PHE A 147 -2.92 1.79 -15.42
CA PHE A 147 -1.76 1.61 -16.29
C PHE A 147 -1.16 2.94 -16.77
N ALA A 148 -2.04 3.85 -17.20
CA ALA A 148 -1.63 5.05 -17.92
C ALA A 148 -0.87 6.04 -17.04
N LYS A 149 -1.22 6.13 -15.75
CA LYS A 149 -0.52 7.00 -14.81
C LYS A 149 0.15 6.18 -13.71
N LYS A 150 1.47 6.26 -13.65
CA LYS A 150 2.30 5.63 -12.61
C LYS A 150 2.35 6.47 -11.33
N ASP A 151 1.25 7.12 -10.97
CA ASP A 151 1.17 7.90 -9.74
C ASP A 151 0.47 7.08 -8.65
N ASP A 152 1.14 6.97 -7.50
CA ASP A 152 0.70 6.13 -6.38
C ASP A 152 -0.68 6.55 -5.85
N ALA A 153 -1.04 7.84 -5.95
CA ALA A 153 -2.34 8.35 -5.54
C ALA A 153 -3.49 7.86 -6.45
N THR A 154 -3.29 7.86 -7.77
CA THR A 154 -4.29 7.38 -8.74
C THR A 154 -4.40 5.87 -8.70
N GLU A 155 -3.29 5.13 -8.51
CA GLU A 155 -3.34 3.69 -8.31
C GLU A 155 -4.14 3.33 -7.05
N LYS A 156 -3.86 3.99 -5.92
CA LYS A 156 -4.64 3.83 -4.68
C LYS A 156 -6.12 4.16 -4.89
N GLN A 157 -6.42 5.27 -5.55
CA GLN A 157 -7.80 5.67 -5.84
C GLN A 157 -8.53 4.64 -6.70
N ALA A 158 -7.89 4.14 -7.76
CA ALA A 158 -8.47 3.13 -8.63
C ALA A 158 -8.71 1.81 -7.87
N CYS A 159 -7.77 1.40 -7.01
CA CYS A 159 -7.92 0.24 -6.14
C CYS A 159 -9.12 0.37 -5.19
N LEU A 160 -9.32 1.54 -4.57
CA LEU A 160 -10.49 1.79 -3.71
C LEU A 160 -11.82 1.68 -4.47
N LEU A 161 -11.87 2.19 -5.71
CA LEU A 161 -13.08 2.11 -6.54
C LEU A 161 -13.38 0.68 -6.97
N LEU A 162 -12.36 -0.08 -7.40
CA LEU A 162 -12.53 -1.48 -7.78
C LEU A 162 -12.99 -2.34 -6.61
N MET A 163 -12.44 -2.10 -5.42
CA MET A 163 -12.84 -2.78 -4.19
C MET A 163 -14.33 -2.54 -3.89
N LYS A 164 -14.75 -1.28 -3.87
CA LYS A 164 -16.16 -0.92 -3.66
C LYS A 164 -17.09 -1.60 -4.68
N LEU A 165 -16.73 -1.58 -5.96
CA LEU A 165 -17.53 -2.22 -7.01
C LEU A 165 -17.58 -3.75 -6.90
N SER A 166 -16.48 -4.36 -6.43
CA SER A 166 -16.38 -5.82 -6.26
C SER A 166 -17.19 -6.36 -5.08
N GLU A 167 -17.37 -5.56 -4.03
CA GLU A 167 -18.22 -5.93 -2.89
C GLU A 167 -19.70 -6.03 -3.30
N GLN A 168 -20.10 -5.31 -4.33
CA GLN A 168 -21.49 -5.19 -4.76
C GLN A 168 -21.83 -6.10 -5.93
N THR A 169 -20.84 -6.47 -6.75
CA THR A 169 -21.06 -7.22 -7.98
C THR A 169 -19.95 -8.22 -8.29
N GLY A 170 -20.31 -9.39 -8.82
CA GLY A 170 -19.36 -10.35 -9.36
C GLY A 170 -18.73 -9.93 -10.71
N LEU A 171 -19.23 -8.85 -11.32
CA LEU A 171 -18.78 -8.37 -12.63
C LEU A 171 -17.28 -8.05 -12.64
N VAL A 172 -16.78 -7.43 -11.57
CA VAL A 172 -15.36 -7.08 -11.44
C VAL A 172 -14.50 -8.34 -11.53
N HIS A 173 -14.85 -9.40 -10.78
CA HIS A 173 -14.11 -10.66 -10.83
C HIS A 173 -14.18 -11.35 -12.20
N SER A 174 -15.35 -11.35 -12.85
CA SER A 174 -15.52 -11.93 -14.19
C SER A 174 -14.69 -11.21 -15.25
N LEU A 175 -14.67 -9.87 -15.20
CA LEU A 175 -13.85 -9.07 -16.12
C LEU A 175 -12.37 -9.32 -15.86
N LEU A 176 -11.91 -9.30 -14.61
CA LEU A 176 -10.52 -9.59 -14.28
C LEU A 176 -10.11 -11.01 -14.71
N ALA A 177 -11.00 -12.01 -14.57
CA ALA A 177 -10.77 -13.36 -15.06
C ALA A 177 -10.59 -13.39 -16.59
N SER A 178 -11.38 -12.60 -17.33
CA SER A 178 -11.24 -12.45 -18.77
C SER A 178 -9.90 -11.80 -19.14
N GLU A 179 -9.53 -10.71 -18.46
CA GLU A 179 -8.27 -9.98 -18.68
C GLU A 179 -7.03 -10.84 -18.38
N LEU A 180 -7.08 -11.73 -17.37
CA LEU A 180 -6.01 -12.71 -17.10
C LEU A 180 -5.77 -13.70 -18.27
N ASN A 181 -6.75 -13.89 -19.14
CA ASN A 181 -6.64 -14.74 -20.33
C ASN A 181 -6.35 -13.95 -21.61
N SER A 182 -6.17 -12.62 -21.53
CA SER A 182 -5.83 -11.80 -22.69
C SER A 182 -4.51 -12.21 -23.33
N CYS A 183 -4.43 -12.14 -24.66
CA CYS A 183 -3.18 -12.33 -25.39
C CYS A 183 -2.18 -11.20 -25.10
N GLN A 184 -2.68 -10.00 -24.77
CA GLN A 184 -1.85 -8.86 -24.43
C GLN A 184 -1.34 -8.98 -23.00
N TRP A 185 -0.02 -8.98 -22.84
CA TRP A 185 0.61 -9.08 -21.53
C TRP A 185 0.26 -7.90 -20.61
N LYS A 186 0.00 -6.71 -21.18
CA LYS A 186 -0.39 -5.51 -20.43
C LYS A 186 -1.71 -5.71 -19.68
N ASP A 187 -2.69 -6.33 -20.34
CA ASP A 187 -3.99 -6.63 -19.75
C ASP A 187 -3.85 -7.63 -18.59
N ARG A 188 -3.01 -8.66 -18.77
CA ARG A 188 -2.72 -9.63 -17.70
C ARG A 188 -2.05 -8.97 -16.49
N ILE A 189 -1.11 -8.04 -16.69
CA ILE A 189 -0.51 -7.27 -15.59
C ILE A 189 -1.57 -6.46 -14.85
N LEU A 190 -2.44 -5.76 -15.59
CA LEU A 190 -3.49 -4.95 -14.99
C LEU A 190 -4.45 -5.78 -14.16
N ALA A 191 -4.84 -6.95 -14.69
CA ALA A 191 -5.68 -7.89 -13.98
C ALA A 191 -5.02 -8.36 -12.68
N CYS A 192 -3.74 -8.74 -12.72
CA CYS A 192 -2.98 -9.13 -11.54
C CYS A 192 -2.91 -7.98 -10.50
N ARG A 193 -2.61 -6.75 -10.92
CA ARG A 193 -2.52 -5.59 -10.03
C ARG A 193 -3.88 -5.24 -9.40
N ALA A 194 -4.96 -5.27 -10.18
CA ALA A 194 -6.30 -5.04 -9.66
C ALA A 194 -6.72 -6.11 -8.66
N LEU A 195 -6.46 -7.40 -8.96
CA LEU A 195 -6.69 -8.49 -8.02
C LEU A 195 -5.87 -8.34 -6.73
N SER A 196 -4.68 -7.76 -6.81
CA SER A 196 -3.85 -7.46 -5.64
C SER A 196 -4.46 -6.43 -4.68
N CYS A 197 -5.48 -5.69 -5.14
CA CYS A 197 -6.14 -4.61 -4.39
C CYS A 197 -7.54 -4.98 -3.90
N ILE A 198 -8.21 -5.95 -4.50
CA ILE A 198 -9.57 -6.33 -4.13
C ILE A 198 -9.51 -7.22 -2.88
N HIS A 199 -10.17 -6.78 -1.81
CA HIS A 199 -10.33 -7.58 -0.59
C HIS A 199 -11.45 -8.60 -0.79
N GLY A 200 -11.31 -9.77 -0.15
CA GLY A 200 -12.35 -10.81 -0.14
C GLY A 200 -11.88 -12.15 -0.70
N CYS A 201 -12.74 -13.16 -0.54
CA CYS A 201 -12.51 -14.52 -1.01
C CYS A 201 -12.54 -14.57 -2.54
N VAL A 202 -11.39 -14.29 -3.17
CA VAL A 202 -11.18 -14.57 -4.58
C VAL A 202 -11.32 -16.08 -4.82
N SER A 203 -12.00 -16.44 -5.92
CA SER A 203 -12.27 -17.85 -6.26
C SER A 203 -10.97 -18.66 -6.39
N GLN A 204 -11.06 -19.96 -6.10
CA GLN A 204 -9.91 -20.86 -6.23
C GLN A 204 -9.38 -20.90 -7.68
N ASP A 205 -10.26 -20.74 -8.67
CA ASP A 205 -9.87 -20.72 -10.09
C ASP A 205 -9.01 -19.50 -10.43
N LEU A 206 -9.33 -18.33 -9.88
CA LEU A 206 -8.51 -17.13 -10.05
C LEU A 206 -7.14 -17.30 -9.40
N LYS A 207 -7.08 -17.90 -8.20
CA LYS A 207 -5.80 -18.23 -7.54
C LYS A 207 -4.97 -19.22 -8.37
N ASN A 208 -5.60 -20.26 -8.91
CA ASN A 208 -4.94 -21.24 -9.77
C ASN A 208 -4.44 -20.59 -11.07
N LYS A 209 -5.23 -19.69 -11.67
CA LYS A 209 -4.84 -18.96 -12.88
C LYS A 209 -3.65 -18.03 -12.61
N LEU A 210 -3.65 -17.31 -11.49
CA LEU A 210 -2.50 -16.49 -11.08
C LEU A 210 -1.25 -17.36 -10.87
N ALA A 211 -1.38 -18.53 -10.23
CA ALA A 211 -0.26 -19.45 -10.05
C ALA A 211 0.26 -20.00 -11.39
N GLN A 212 -0.64 -20.31 -12.33
CA GLN A 212 -0.28 -20.68 -13.69
C GLN A 212 0.50 -19.56 -14.38
N LEU A 213 -0.01 -18.32 -14.38
CA LEU A 213 0.66 -17.17 -15.00
C LEU A 213 2.02 -16.92 -14.37
N MET A 214 2.11 -16.97 -13.04
CA MET A 214 3.37 -16.85 -12.31
C MET A 214 4.40 -17.90 -12.74
N TRP A 215 3.97 -19.11 -13.12
CA TRP A 215 4.85 -20.20 -13.52
C TRP A 215 5.20 -20.19 -15.02
N THR A 216 4.21 -20.01 -15.89
CA THR A 216 4.33 -20.29 -17.33
C THR A 216 4.32 -19.06 -18.23
N ASP A 217 3.98 -17.87 -17.72
CA ASP A 217 3.89 -16.70 -18.60
C ASP A 217 5.27 -16.34 -19.17
N TRP A 218 5.33 -16.13 -20.48
CA TRP A 218 6.55 -15.76 -21.17
C TRP A 218 7.06 -14.38 -20.72
N ASN A 219 6.16 -13.48 -20.32
CA ASN A 219 6.48 -12.13 -19.91
C ASN A 219 6.84 -12.08 -18.41
N SER A 220 8.06 -11.65 -18.09
CA SER A 220 8.54 -11.58 -16.71
C SER A 220 7.77 -10.60 -15.83
N GLU A 221 7.26 -9.50 -16.39
CA GLU A 221 6.44 -8.54 -15.63
C GLU A 221 5.07 -9.13 -15.28
N VAL A 222 4.50 -9.98 -16.14
CA VAL A 222 3.27 -10.74 -15.80
C VAL A 222 3.55 -11.72 -14.65
N ARG A 223 4.65 -12.48 -14.73
CA ARG A 223 5.03 -13.42 -13.65
C ARG A 223 5.21 -12.70 -12.31
N GLN A 224 5.90 -11.55 -12.33
CA GLN A 224 6.07 -10.68 -11.17
C GLN A 224 4.72 -10.19 -10.61
N ALA A 225 3.85 -9.65 -11.47
CA ALA A 225 2.55 -9.14 -11.05
C ALA A 225 1.67 -10.25 -10.45
N ALA A 226 1.71 -11.45 -11.03
CA ALA A 226 0.99 -12.62 -10.53
C ALA A 226 1.50 -13.08 -9.16
N ALA A 227 2.83 -13.14 -8.95
CA ALA A 227 3.42 -13.46 -7.66
C ALA A 227 3.00 -12.44 -6.57
N GLN A 228 3.04 -11.15 -6.90
CA GLN A 228 2.62 -10.08 -6.00
C GLN A 228 1.12 -10.19 -5.64
N ALA A 229 0.26 -10.50 -6.62
CA ALA A 229 -1.16 -10.69 -6.38
C ALA A 229 -1.44 -11.86 -5.43
N LEU A 230 -0.79 -12.99 -5.64
CA LEU A 230 -0.93 -14.17 -4.78
C LEU A 230 -0.49 -13.91 -3.33
N GLY A 231 0.62 -13.19 -3.13
CA GLY A 231 1.07 -12.82 -1.80
C GLY A 231 0.06 -11.93 -1.06
N ARG A 232 -0.45 -10.88 -1.73
CA ARG A 232 -1.38 -9.92 -1.12
C ARG A 232 -2.76 -10.51 -0.83
N LEU A 233 -3.31 -11.29 -1.76
CA LEU A 233 -4.63 -11.92 -1.60
C LEU A 233 -4.70 -12.82 -0.36
N ASN A 234 -3.59 -13.42 0.05
CA ASN A 234 -3.57 -14.35 1.18
C ASN A 234 -3.21 -13.70 2.52
N ARG A 235 -2.58 -12.52 2.53
CA ARG A 235 -2.35 -11.76 3.77
C ARG A 235 -3.65 -11.35 4.45
N VAL A 236 -4.69 -11.04 3.66
CA VAL A 236 -6.01 -10.59 4.16
C VAL A 236 -6.84 -11.77 4.70
N ALA A 237 -6.67 -12.97 4.15
CA ALA A 237 -7.45 -14.16 4.55
C ALA A 237 -7.16 -14.63 5.98
N LEU A 238 -5.96 -14.39 6.50
CA LEU A 238 -5.56 -14.80 7.86
C LEU A 238 -6.23 -13.98 8.98
N LEU A 239 -6.83 -12.83 8.65
CA LEU A 239 -7.47 -11.94 9.64
C LEU A 239 -8.99 -12.11 9.72
N SER A 240 -9.61 -12.85 8.79
CA SER A 240 -11.07 -12.76 8.57
C SER A 240 -11.85 -14.05 8.80
N THR A 241 -11.37 -15.27 8.55
CA THR A 241 -12.15 -16.50 8.82
C THR A 241 -11.28 -17.76 8.90
N ASN A 242 -11.64 -18.68 9.81
CA ASN A 242 -11.04 -20.01 10.01
C ASN A 242 -11.26 -21.01 8.84
N SER A 243 -11.33 -20.56 7.59
CA SER A 243 -11.58 -21.47 6.45
C SER A 243 -11.03 -20.95 5.13
N CYS A 244 -9.71 -20.83 5.04
CA CYS A 244 -9.01 -20.78 3.77
C CYS A 244 -7.74 -21.62 3.90
N ILE A 245 -7.87 -22.94 3.76
CA ILE A 245 -6.72 -23.82 3.57
C ILE A 245 -5.98 -23.29 2.34
N PHE A 246 -4.73 -22.91 2.54
CA PHE A 246 -3.88 -22.45 1.46
C PHE A 246 -3.75 -23.58 0.43
N PRO A 247 -3.95 -23.33 -0.88
CA PRO A 247 -3.82 -24.40 -1.86
C PRO A 247 -2.34 -24.80 -1.87
N PHE A 248 -2.04 -26.01 -1.40
CA PHE A 248 -0.71 -26.63 -1.43
C PHE A 248 0.03 -26.40 -2.77
N GLN A 249 -0.74 -26.34 -3.87
CA GLN A 249 -0.25 -26.04 -5.21
C GLN A 249 0.41 -24.66 -5.33
N VAL A 250 -0.15 -23.61 -4.75
CA VAL A 250 0.41 -22.25 -4.85
C VAL A 250 1.75 -22.17 -4.08
N LEU A 251 1.87 -22.84 -2.94
CA LEU A 251 3.09 -22.86 -2.12
C LEU A 251 4.17 -23.61 -2.89
N LYS A 252 3.82 -24.79 -3.40
CA LYS A 252 4.70 -25.58 -4.26
C LYS A 252 5.16 -24.79 -5.49
N CYS A 253 4.28 -24.03 -6.12
CA CYS A 253 4.65 -23.14 -7.24
C CYS A 253 5.62 -22.05 -6.80
N LEU A 254 5.35 -21.34 -5.70
CA LEU A 254 6.23 -20.28 -5.18
C LEU A 254 7.62 -20.79 -4.81
N LEU A 255 7.69 -21.94 -4.13
CA LEU A 255 8.95 -22.60 -3.78
C LEU A 255 9.76 -22.96 -5.03
N LYS A 256 9.08 -23.47 -6.06
CA LYS A 256 9.74 -23.80 -7.32
C LYS A 256 10.23 -22.54 -8.06
N VAL A 257 9.41 -21.49 -8.13
CA VAL A 257 9.79 -20.20 -8.76
C VAL A 257 11.03 -19.61 -8.09
N MET A 258 11.07 -19.60 -6.76
CA MET A 258 12.22 -19.13 -5.99
C MET A 258 13.52 -19.85 -6.38
N GLN A 259 13.47 -21.16 -6.61
CA GLN A 259 14.64 -21.97 -6.93
C GLN A 259 15.02 -21.92 -8.41
N THR A 260 14.04 -21.88 -9.33
CA THR A 260 14.27 -22.17 -10.74
C THR A 260 14.08 -20.98 -11.69
N ASP A 261 13.42 -19.88 -11.28
CA ASP A 261 13.19 -18.77 -12.21
C ASP A 261 14.51 -18.07 -12.54
N PRO A 262 14.82 -17.86 -13.83
CA PRO A 262 16.08 -17.24 -14.24
C PRO A 262 16.18 -15.76 -13.85
N HIS A 263 15.05 -15.09 -13.59
CA HIS A 263 15.04 -13.67 -13.28
C HIS A 263 15.00 -13.44 -11.76
N TRP A 264 16.08 -12.87 -11.23
CA TRP A 264 16.21 -12.60 -9.79
C TRP A 264 15.05 -11.81 -9.17
N LYS A 265 14.49 -10.80 -9.88
CA LYS A 265 13.32 -10.05 -9.42
C LYS A 265 12.16 -10.99 -9.10
N ILE A 266 11.88 -11.95 -9.97
CA ILE A 266 10.77 -12.89 -9.78
C ILE A 266 11.03 -13.77 -8.56
N LYS A 267 12.27 -14.24 -8.36
CA LYS A 267 12.66 -14.94 -7.12
C LYS A 267 12.38 -14.11 -5.87
N ALA A 268 12.79 -12.84 -5.86
CA ALA A 268 12.52 -11.93 -4.75
C ALA A 268 11.00 -11.77 -4.52
N PHE A 269 10.20 -11.55 -5.57
CA PHE A 269 8.75 -11.45 -5.43
C PHE A 269 8.10 -12.76 -4.95
N ALA A 270 8.62 -13.93 -5.34
CA ALA A 270 8.16 -15.21 -4.81
C ALA A 270 8.49 -15.36 -3.31
N ILE A 271 9.70 -14.98 -2.89
CA ILE A 271 10.11 -14.94 -1.48
C ILE A 271 9.21 -13.99 -0.67
N ARG A 272 8.93 -12.80 -1.20
CA ARG A 272 8.01 -11.84 -0.59
C ARG A 272 6.62 -12.43 -0.42
N ALA A 273 6.10 -13.09 -1.45
CA ALA A 273 4.79 -13.71 -1.41
C ALA A 273 4.74 -14.82 -0.35
N LEU A 274 5.77 -15.65 -0.23
CA LEU A 274 5.90 -16.65 0.85
C LEU A 274 5.82 -15.99 2.24
N GLY A 275 6.55 -14.88 2.44
CA GLY A 275 6.48 -14.12 3.68
C GLY A 275 5.08 -13.57 3.98
N GLN A 276 4.39 -13.04 2.97
CA GLN A 276 3.02 -12.50 3.09
C GLN A 276 1.95 -13.57 3.34
N ILE A 277 2.19 -14.80 2.88
CA ILE A 277 1.31 -15.95 3.11
C ILE A 277 1.33 -16.37 4.58
N GLY A 278 2.40 -16.08 5.32
CA GLY A 278 2.45 -16.29 6.76
C GLY A 278 2.59 -17.76 7.20
N GLN A 279 2.64 -18.72 6.28
CA GLN A 279 2.83 -20.12 6.63
C GLN A 279 4.30 -20.42 6.94
N VAL A 280 4.54 -20.92 8.14
CA VAL A 280 5.86 -21.34 8.60
C VAL A 280 5.99 -22.86 8.44
N SER A 281 7.02 -23.30 7.72
CA SER A 281 7.40 -24.71 7.63
C SER A 281 8.93 -24.85 7.62
N PRO A 282 9.49 -26.01 8.02
CA PRO A 282 10.93 -26.25 7.95
C PRO A 282 11.48 -26.04 6.54
N GLN A 283 10.75 -26.50 5.51
CA GLN A 283 11.14 -26.31 4.12
C GLN A 283 11.24 -24.82 3.73
N ILE A 284 10.29 -23.99 4.17
CA ILE A 284 10.33 -22.54 3.89
C ILE A 284 11.52 -21.91 4.62
N LYS A 285 11.73 -22.25 5.89
CA LYS A 285 12.87 -21.77 6.67
C LYS A 285 14.20 -22.12 6.00
N ASP A 286 14.40 -23.38 5.64
CA ASP A 286 15.65 -23.86 5.04
C ASP A 286 15.92 -23.16 3.70
N LEU A 287 14.88 -22.93 2.90
CA LEU A 287 15.02 -22.21 1.64
C LEU A 287 15.31 -20.72 1.84
N LEU A 288 14.70 -20.07 2.82
CA LEU A 288 15.00 -18.67 3.13
C LEU A 288 16.44 -18.53 3.62
N LEU A 289 16.92 -19.44 4.49
CA LEU A 289 18.31 -19.48 4.91
C LEU A 289 19.25 -19.74 3.73
N TRP A 290 18.92 -20.70 2.87
CA TRP A 290 19.69 -20.97 1.65
C TRP A 290 19.77 -19.71 0.77
N ALA A 291 18.65 -19.00 0.57
CA ALA A 291 18.65 -17.78 -0.22
C ALA A 291 19.52 -16.69 0.41
N ILE A 292 19.51 -16.54 1.74
CA ILE A 292 20.40 -15.60 2.44
C ILE A 292 21.86 -15.94 2.17
N HIS A 293 22.24 -17.22 2.25
CA HIS A 293 23.66 -17.58 2.11
C HIS A 293 24.14 -17.58 0.66
N TYR A 294 23.33 -18.12 -0.26
CA TYR A 294 23.82 -18.59 -1.56
C TYR A 294 23.21 -17.90 -2.79
N GLU A 295 22.10 -17.15 -2.67
CA GLU A 295 21.59 -16.42 -3.84
C GLU A 295 22.58 -15.35 -4.27
N GLU A 296 22.80 -15.22 -5.58
CA GLU A 296 23.81 -14.32 -6.15
C GLU A 296 23.46 -12.84 -5.97
N LYS A 297 22.16 -12.51 -6.10
CA LYS A 297 21.69 -11.12 -6.13
C LYS A 297 21.37 -10.61 -4.72
N PRO A 298 21.98 -9.48 -4.28
CA PRO A 298 21.74 -8.91 -2.96
C PRO A 298 20.26 -8.60 -2.68
N ASP A 299 19.52 -8.12 -3.69
CA ASP A 299 18.09 -7.82 -3.53
C ASP A 299 17.25 -9.06 -3.18
N VAL A 300 17.64 -10.25 -3.66
CA VAL A 300 16.96 -11.51 -3.33
C VAL A 300 17.28 -11.93 -1.90
N ARG A 301 18.53 -11.78 -1.47
CA ARG A 301 18.96 -12.01 -0.08
C ARG A 301 18.24 -11.08 0.89
N ARG A 302 18.16 -9.79 0.56
CA ARG A 302 17.45 -8.77 1.35
C ARG A 302 15.97 -9.12 1.51
N GLU A 303 15.33 -9.56 0.43
CA GLU A 303 13.93 -9.98 0.51
C GLU A 303 13.76 -11.26 1.35
N ALA A 304 14.70 -12.20 1.30
CA ALA A 304 14.70 -13.37 2.19
C ALA A 304 14.78 -12.95 3.65
N CYS A 305 15.64 -12.00 4.01
CA CYS A 305 15.69 -11.44 5.37
C CYS A 305 14.38 -10.76 5.78
N HIS A 306 13.77 -9.95 4.91
CA HIS A 306 12.46 -9.36 5.18
C HIS A 306 11.36 -10.40 5.38
N SER A 307 11.35 -11.47 4.57
CA SER A 307 10.39 -12.56 4.73
C SER A 307 10.59 -13.33 6.03
N ILE A 308 11.84 -13.60 6.45
CA ILE A 308 12.15 -14.20 7.75
C ILE A 308 11.55 -13.40 8.90
N VAL A 309 11.71 -12.06 8.88
CA VAL A 309 11.13 -11.20 9.92
C VAL A 309 9.61 -11.12 9.83
N THR A 310 9.06 -11.06 8.63
CA THR A 310 7.60 -11.09 8.41
C THR A 310 6.98 -12.37 8.98
N LEU A 311 7.68 -13.50 8.84
CA LEU A 311 7.30 -14.81 9.37
C LEU A 311 7.67 -15.01 10.85
N GLN A 312 8.34 -14.03 11.48
CA GLN A 312 8.79 -14.06 12.87
C GLN A 312 9.66 -15.29 13.21
N LEU A 313 10.52 -15.72 12.29
CA LEU A 313 11.47 -16.80 12.56
C LEU A 313 12.63 -16.26 13.41
N GLN A 314 12.89 -16.89 14.56
CA GLN A 314 13.75 -16.34 15.61
C GLN A 314 14.77 -17.34 16.19
N ASP A 315 14.93 -18.50 15.58
CA ASP A 315 15.87 -19.49 16.08
C ASP A 315 17.34 -19.11 15.84
N GLU A 316 18.24 -19.81 16.53
CA GLU A 316 19.66 -19.46 16.56
C GLU A 316 20.32 -19.52 15.17
N SER A 317 19.91 -20.46 14.32
CA SER A 317 20.43 -20.54 12.95
C SER A 317 20.01 -19.33 12.10
N VAL A 318 18.79 -18.84 12.29
CA VAL A 318 18.29 -17.62 11.65
C VAL A 318 19.05 -16.39 12.15
N ARG A 319 19.25 -16.28 13.46
CA ARG A 319 20.02 -15.16 14.03
C ARG A 319 21.45 -15.13 13.52
N ALA A 320 22.12 -16.27 13.50
CA ALA A 320 23.48 -16.40 12.99
C ALA A 320 23.57 -15.97 11.51
N ALA A 321 22.65 -16.47 10.67
CA ALA A 321 22.61 -16.12 9.25
C ALA A 321 22.36 -14.62 9.00
N LEU A 322 21.44 -14.00 9.76
CA LEU A 322 21.16 -12.56 9.67
C LEU A 322 22.36 -11.72 10.13
N LEU A 323 23.04 -12.11 11.20
CA LEU A 323 24.23 -11.42 11.70
C LEU A 323 25.39 -11.51 10.73
N GLU A 324 25.66 -12.68 10.19
CA GLU A 324 26.70 -12.88 9.17
C GLU A 324 26.45 -11.97 7.96
N ARG A 325 25.19 -11.90 7.48
CA ARG A 325 24.87 -11.07 6.32
C ARG A 325 24.95 -9.57 6.60
N LEU A 326 24.57 -9.13 7.79
CA LEU A 326 24.72 -7.74 8.21
C LEU A 326 26.18 -7.28 8.17
N ILE A 327 27.12 -8.16 8.55
CA ILE A 327 28.56 -7.89 8.51
C ILE A 327 29.05 -7.77 7.07
N LEU A 328 28.60 -8.67 6.19
CA LEU A 328 29.04 -8.71 4.79
C LEU A 328 28.41 -7.60 3.93
N GLU A 329 27.20 -7.16 4.25
CA GLU A 329 26.41 -6.19 3.44
C GLU A 329 25.80 -5.04 4.28
N PRO A 330 26.62 -4.24 4.98
CA PRO A 330 26.15 -3.27 5.97
C PRO A 330 25.35 -2.09 5.36
N ASN A 331 25.69 -1.68 4.13
CA ASN A 331 25.05 -0.53 3.45
C ASN A 331 23.77 -0.92 2.69
N GLU A 332 23.56 -2.20 2.43
CA GLU A 332 22.41 -2.70 1.67
C GLU A 332 21.29 -3.24 2.57
N MET A 333 21.62 -3.50 3.83
CA MET A 333 20.72 -4.00 4.84
C MET A 333 20.45 -2.90 5.88
N ASN A 334 19.36 -2.14 5.71
CA ASN A 334 18.75 -1.38 6.80
C ASN A 334 18.10 -2.32 7.85
N LEU A 335 18.79 -3.40 8.23
CA LEU A 335 18.35 -4.40 9.20
C LEU A 335 18.54 -3.96 10.66
N LEU A 336 19.13 -2.78 10.90
CA LEU A 336 19.23 -2.20 12.24
C LEU A 336 17.86 -2.02 12.93
N LEU A 337 16.77 -1.94 12.16
CA LEU A 337 15.40 -1.98 12.69
C LEU A 337 14.85 -3.41 12.89
N LEU A 338 15.41 -4.42 12.20
CA LEU A 338 14.92 -5.80 12.13
C LEU A 338 15.37 -6.70 13.30
N LEU A 339 16.54 -6.43 13.90
CA LEU A 339 17.12 -7.36 14.87
C LEU A 339 16.60 -7.23 16.30
N SER A 340 15.74 -6.24 16.62
CA SER A 340 15.39 -5.87 18.00
C SER A 340 16.60 -5.79 18.96
N GLN A 341 17.82 -5.71 18.41
CA GLN A 341 19.07 -5.90 19.14
C GLN A 341 19.46 -4.64 19.90
N LYS A 342 18.66 -3.56 19.85
CA LYS A 342 18.87 -2.41 20.74
C LYS A 342 18.97 -2.90 22.17
N ASP A 343 18.06 -3.73 22.64
CA ASP A 343 18.07 -4.17 24.04
C ASP A 343 19.25 -5.11 24.35
N LEU A 344 19.58 -6.05 23.45
CA LEU A 344 20.71 -6.97 23.65
C LEU A 344 22.07 -6.26 23.53
N VAL A 345 22.21 -5.32 22.61
CA VAL A 345 23.42 -4.51 22.41
C VAL A 345 23.58 -3.52 23.55
N ILE A 346 22.51 -2.86 23.99
CA ILE A 346 22.50 -1.99 25.18
C ILE A 346 22.87 -2.82 26.42
N GLN A 347 22.32 -4.01 26.60
CA GLN A 347 22.64 -4.88 27.74
C GLN A 347 24.10 -5.34 27.72
N LYS A 348 24.67 -5.67 26.55
CA LYS A 348 26.09 -6.01 26.41
C LYS A 348 27.02 -4.80 26.65
N LEU A 349 26.62 -3.60 26.21
CA LEU A 349 27.33 -2.35 26.47
C LEU A 349 27.36 -1.99 27.96
N LEU A 350 26.21 -2.09 28.64
CA LEU A 350 26.12 -1.84 30.09
C LEU A 350 26.98 -2.83 30.89
N LYS A 351 27.00 -4.11 30.50
CA LYS A 351 27.89 -5.11 31.12
C LYS A 351 29.37 -4.80 30.90
N LEU A 352 29.74 -4.34 29.70
CA LEU A 352 31.11 -3.90 29.41
C LEU A 352 31.51 -2.70 30.27
N GLU A 353 30.65 -1.68 30.41
CA GLU A 353 30.90 -0.54 31.30
C GLU A 353 31.13 -0.98 32.76
N GLU A 354 30.29 -1.88 33.29
CA GLU A 354 30.42 -2.40 34.66
C GLU A 354 31.74 -3.16 34.88
N ILE A 355 32.20 -3.90 33.87
CA ILE A 355 33.50 -4.61 33.91
C ILE A 355 34.65 -3.61 33.87
N THR A 356 34.57 -2.61 33.00
CA THR A 356 35.62 -1.60 32.83
C THR A 356 35.80 -0.80 34.11
N GLU A 357 34.70 -0.46 34.79
CA GLU A 357 34.70 0.25 36.08
C GLU A 357 35.33 -0.61 37.18
N ARG A 358 34.97 -1.90 37.28
CA ARG A 358 35.58 -2.83 38.24
C ARG A 358 37.08 -3.01 38.01
N MET A 359 37.49 -3.15 36.76
CA MET A 359 38.92 -3.22 36.41
C MET A 359 39.66 -1.95 36.81
N TRP A 360 39.06 -0.78 36.57
CA TRP A 360 39.67 0.49 36.89
C TRP A 360 39.83 0.69 38.41
N GLN A 361 38.83 0.30 39.19
CA GLN A 361 38.90 0.33 40.66
C GLN A 361 39.97 -0.61 41.21
N GLU A 362 40.07 -1.83 40.67
CA GLU A 362 41.05 -2.81 41.14
C GLU A 362 42.48 -2.44 40.71
N ALA A 363 42.67 -1.97 39.47
CA ALA A 363 43.95 -1.41 39.03
C ALA A 363 44.36 -0.19 39.88
N SER A 364 43.41 0.67 40.26
CA SER A 364 43.66 1.82 41.14
C SER A 364 44.02 1.41 42.56
N ARG A 365 43.45 0.32 43.10
CA ARG A 365 43.84 -0.26 44.40
C ARG A 365 45.27 -0.79 44.36
N ILE A 366 45.60 -1.60 43.36
CA ILE A 366 46.95 -2.15 43.18
C ILE A 366 47.98 -1.02 43.02
N TYR A 367 47.65 0.03 42.27
CA TYR A 367 48.53 1.19 42.09
C TYR A 367 48.76 1.97 43.40
N ARG A 368 47.75 2.07 44.28
CA ARG A 368 47.89 2.72 45.59
C ARG A 368 48.58 1.83 46.65
N ALA A 369 48.45 0.51 46.54
CA ALA A 369 48.97 -0.43 47.53
C ALA A 369 50.49 -0.69 47.44
N LYS A 370 51.16 -0.37 46.32
CA LYS A 370 52.61 -0.63 46.12
C LYS A 370 53.00 -2.12 46.36
N GLU A 371 52.14 -3.07 46.01
CA GLU A 371 52.40 -4.51 46.24
C GLU A 371 52.74 -5.30 44.96
N GLU A 372 53.42 -6.42 45.17
CA GLU A 372 54.23 -7.22 44.24
C GLU A 372 53.47 -8.01 43.16
N SER A 373 54.23 -8.61 42.24
CA SER A 373 53.84 -9.31 41.00
C SER A 373 52.75 -10.41 41.05
N SER A 374 52.22 -10.75 42.23
CA SER A 374 51.17 -11.76 42.42
C SER A 374 49.80 -11.25 41.94
N ASP A 375 49.44 -10.01 42.27
CA ASP A 375 48.09 -9.45 42.03
C ASP A 375 47.79 -9.17 40.55
N ARG A 376 48.84 -9.10 39.72
CA ARG A 376 48.71 -8.96 38.27
C ARG A 376 48.18 -10.24 37.59
N ARG A 377 48.39 -11.41 38.21
CA ARG A 377 47.89 -12.70 37.71
C ARG A 377 46.38 -12.82 37.98
N ASP A 378 45.94 -12.38 39.15
CA ASP A 378 44.52 -12.35 39.53
C ASP A 378 43.69 -11.44 38.60
N LEU A 379 44.24 -10.30 38.19
CA LEU A 379 43.59 -9.45 37.18
C LEU A 379 43.41 -10.14 35.82
N MET A 380 44.40 -10.90 35.37
CA MET A 380 44.32 -11.65 34.11
C MET A 380 43.32 -12.81 34.20
N ASP A 381 43.28 -13.53 35.32
CA ASP A 381 42.33 -14.63 35.53
C ASP A 381 40.89 -14.10 35.67
N VAL A 382 40.69 -12.95 36.32
CA VAL A 382 39.39 -12.26 36.34
C VAL A 382 38.99 -11.84 34.91
N LEU A 383 39.93 -11.32 34.11
CA LEU A 383 39.67 -10.91 32.74
C LEU A 383 39.27 -12.09 31.84
N ILE A 384 40.00 -13.21 31.94
CA ILE A 384 39.75 -14.43 31.17
C ILE A 384 38.40 -15.03 31.57
N THR A 385 38.15 -15.19 32.87
CA THR A 385 36.88 -15.76 33.38
C THR A 385 35.68 -14.94 32.94
N VAL A 386 35.78 -13.60 32.97
CA VAL A 386 34.69 -12.70 32.60
C VAL A 386 34.47 -12.65 31.09
N LEU A 387 35.53 -12.65 30.28
CA LEU A 387 35.44 -12.72 28.82
C LEU A 387 34.86 -14.07 28.36
N GLU A 388 35.27 -15.17 28.99
CA GLU A 388 34.68 -16.48 28.74
C GLU A 388 33.19 -16.50 29.09
N PHE A 389 32.78 -15.93 30.23
CA PHE A 389 31.36 -15.88 30.63
C PHE A 389 30.50 -14.95 29.76
N THR A 390 31.06 -13.85 29.24
CA THR A 390 30.31 -12.87 28.42
C THR A 390 30.22 -13.25 26.94
N PHE A 391 31.15 -14.06 26.43
CA PHE A 391 31.22 -14.43 25.01
C PHE A 391 31.01 -15.93 24.74
N SER A 392 30.96 -16.81 25.76
CA SER A 392 30.46 -18.17 25.59
C SER A 392 28.92 -18.17 25.66
N GLY A 393 28.30 -18.52 24.54
CA GLY A 393 26.86 -18.44 24.32
C GLY A 393 26.04 -19.52 25.03
N ASN A 394 26.18 -19.68 26.35
CA ASN A 394 25.27 -20.52 27.13
C ASN A 394 24.23 -19.68 27.88
N PRO A 395 22.92 -19.89 27.62
CA PRO A 395 21.88 -19.30 28.43
C PRO A 395 21.80 -20.10 29.73
N CYS A 396 22.14 -19.48 30.86
CA CYS A 396 21.95 -20.09 32.17
C CYS A 396 20.89 -19.31 32.95
N GLY A 397 19.85 -20.04 33.39
CA GLY A 397 18.97 -19.70 34.52
C GLY A 397 17.59 -19.20 34.11
#